data_AF-A0A7S1W3E2-F1
#
_entry.id   AF-A0A7S1W3E2-F1
#
_cell.length_a   1.000
_cell.length_b   1.000
_cell.length_c   1.000
_cell.angle_alpha   90.00
_cell.angle_beta   90.00
_cell.angle_gamma   90.00
#
_symmetry.space_group_name_H-M   'P 1'
#
loop_
_entity.id
_entity.type
_entity.pdbx_description
1 polymer ?
#
loop_
_entity_poly.entity_id
_entity_poly.type
_entity_poly.pdbx_seq_one_letter_code
_entity_poly.pdbx_strand_id
1 'polypeptide(L)'
;MERAMLRATAMSLFTSMAVAQMYPDCVENRVVMRHAGAHAIFVDLSSFGTSGCWQNDCKSTDKFNAVDHGICARACAAVDQCTHWSFGEQEGATKCFLRKSDGGREEADGWTSSTGGCAPPPVPDAWAALAASEVEELKPCDAGKSEACPDMAKAMNTWKYAIASLQRATDGQLDANTMQYINQIASDTDAFSAQMSEENFPVVIGNNRQVFNALRGWLEGQSRADVDPNDPSLPNPLKGRLCGATSCYE
;
A
#
# COMPACT_ATOMS: atom_id res chain seq x y z
N MET A 1 3.67 57.13 56.19
CA MET A 1 2.79 56.03 55.73
C MET A 1 2.78 56.06 54.21
N GLU A 2 3.68 55.34 53.56
CA GLU A 2 3.75 55.24 52.10
C GLU A 2 3.75 53.75 51.73
N ARG A 3 2.67 53.30 51.10
CA ARG A 3 2.51 51.93 50.60
C ARG A 3 2.86 51.92 49.12
N ALA A 4 4.02 51.36 48.78
CA ALA A 4 4.40 51.08 47.40
C ALA A 4 3.65 49.82 46.90
N MET A 5 2.78 49.98 45.90
CA MET A 5 2.15 48.88 45.18
C MET A 5 3.12 48.33 44.11
N LEU A 6 3.67 47.15 44.33
CA LEU A 6 4.29 46.36 43.26
C LEU A 6 3.18 45.77 42.37
N ARG A 7 3.11 46.21 41.12
CA ARG A 7 2.30 45.55 40.07
C ARG A 7 3.11 44.40 39.49
N ALA A 8 2.72 43.17 39.81
CA ALA A 8 3.23 41.98 39.15
C ALA A 8 2.53 41.81 37.80
N THR A 9 3.26 41.99 36.71
CA THR A 9 2.77 41.74 35.34
C THR A 9 2.89 40.25 35.04
N ALA A 10 1.76 39.53 35.05
CA ALA A 10 1.71 38.13 34.66
C ALA A 10 1.81 38.02 33.12
N MET A 11 2.93 37.48 32.62
CA MET A 11 3.14 37.20 31.21
C MET A 11 2.54 35.82 30.90
N SER A 12 1.36 35.79 30.26
CA SER A 12 0.74 34.54 29.80
C SER A 12 1.48 34.02 28.56
N LEU A 13 2.20 32.91 28.72
CA LEU A 13 2.78 32.15 27.60
C LEU A 13 1.65 31.34 26.92
N PHE A 14 1.19 31.81 25.77
CA PHE A 14 0.32 31.01 24.89
C PHE A 14 1.20 30.03 24.11
N THR A 15 1.20 28.77 24.52
CA THR A 15 1.80 27.68 23.75
C THR A 15 0.86 27.33 22.61
N SER A 16 1.13 27.82 21.41
CA SER A 16 0.42 27.37 20.20
C SER A 16 0.75 25.90 19.99
N MET A 17 -0.21 25.01 20.27
CA MET A 17 -0.09 23.62 19.83
C MET A 17 -0.24 23.63 18.30
N ALA A 18 0.82 23.24 17.60
CA ALA A 18 0.72 22.97 16.17
C ALA A 18 -0.29 21.82 15.99
N VAL A 19 -1.47 22.14 15.45
CA VAL A 19 -2.44 21.12 15.05
C VAL A 19 -1.79 20.36 13.92
N ALA A 20 -1.55 19.06 14.09
CA ALA A 20 -1.12 18.21 13.00
C ALA A 20 -2.19 18.31 11.90
N GLN A 21 -1.82 18.89 10.76
CA GLN A 21 -2.72 18.97 9.61
C GLN A 21 -3.06 17.54 9.19
N MET A 22 -4.34 17.25 9.02
CA MET A 22 -4.81 15.94 8.57
C MET A 22 -4.64 15.84 7.05
N TYR A 23 -4.51 14.62 6.54
CA TYR A 23 -4.55 14.39 5.11
C TYR A 23 -5.93 14.84 4.55
N PRO A 24 -5.98 15.56 3.42
CA PRO A 24 -4.89 15.91 2.50
C PRO A 24 -4.20 17.27 2.78
N ASP A 25 -4.61 18.03 3.80
CA ASP A 25 -4.15 19.40 4.05
C ASP A 25 -2.67 19.50 4.44
N CYS A 26 -2.05 18.41 4.88
CA CYS A 26 -0.62 18.30 5.18
C CYS A 26 0.27 18.05 3.93
N VAL A 27 -0.32 17.95 2.73
CA VAL A 27 0.44 17.74 1.49
C VAL A 27 1.03 19.06 1.00
N GLU A 28 2.33 19.05 0.73
CA GLU A 28 3.07 20.21 0.27
C GLU A 28 3.17 20.21 -1.26
N ASN A 29 2.87 21.36 -1.86
CA ASN A 29 2.92 21.55 -3.30
C ASN A 29 4.29 22.07 -3.75
N ARG A 30 4.66 21.73 -4.98
CA ARG A 30 5.90 22.13 -5.65
C ARG A 30 7.17 21.66 -4.91
N VAL A 31 7.10 20.54 -4.20
CA VAL A 31 8.25 19.99 -3.45
C VAL A 31 8.55 18.58 -3.94
N VAL A 32 9.83 18.31 -4.19
CA VAL A 32 10.37 16.96 -4.44
C VAL A 32 11.59 16.72 -3.56
N MET A 33 11.76 15.49 -3.07
CA MET A 33 12.96 15.05 -2.36
C MET A 33 13.81 14.19 -3.29
N ARG A 34 14.97 14.70 -3.70
CA ARG A 34 15.92 14.05 -4.63
C ARG A 34 17.03 13.27 -3.89
N HIS A 35 18.02 12.82 -4.66
CA HIS A 35 19.21 12.08 -4.22
C HIS A 35 18.93 10.70 -3.62
N ALA A 36 18.57 9.76 -4.49
CA ALA A 36 18.28 8.37 -4.10
C ALA A 36 19.40 7.75 -3.24
N GLY A 37 20.68 7.96 -3.57
CA GLY A 37 21.79 7.38 -2.79
C GLY A 37 21.87 7.81 -1.31
N ALA A 38 21.41 9.02 -0.97
CA ALA A 38 21.49 9.55 0.40
C ALA A 38 20.18 9.36 1.19
N HIS A 39 19.03 9.55 0.53
CA HIS A 39 17.73 9.69 1.20
C HIS A 39 16.69 8.64 0.79
N ALA A 40 16.96 7.79 -0.20
CA ALA A 40 16.06 6.69 -0.53
C ALA A 40 16.05 5.61 0.55
N ILE A 41 14.95 4.88 0.58
CA ILE A 41 14.83 3.55 1.16
C ILE A 41 14.67 2.55 0.02
N PHE A 42 15.31 1.40 0.11
CA PHE A 42 15.08 0.29 -0.81
C PHE A 42 14.36 -0.80 -0.05
N VAL A 43 13.08 -0.97 -0.35
CA VAL A 43 12.18 -1.90 0.34
C VAL A 43 11.41 -2.74 -0.67
N ASP A 44 10.79 -3.81 -0.19
CA ASP A 44 9.91 -4.64 -1.00
C ASP A 44 8.52 -4.01 -1.11
N LEU A 45 8.25 -3.36 -2.25
CA LEU A 45 6.94 -2.81 -2.59
C LEU A 45 6.11 -3.75 -3.47
N SER A 46 6.62 -4.92 -3.84
CA SER A 46 5.87 -5.89 -4.64
C SER A 46 4.63 -6.41 -3.90
N SER A 47 4.71 -6.45 -2.56
CA SER A 47 3.62 -6.86 -1.67
C SER A 47 2.42 -5.89 -1.66
N PHE A 48 2.57 -4.68 -2.19
CA PHE A 48 1.50 -3.68 -2.30
C PHE A 48 0.82 -3.66 -3.67
N GLY A 49 1.23 -4.52 -4.61
CA GLY A 49 0.65 -4.54 -5.98
C GLY A 49 1.09 -3.34 -6.83
N THR A 50 2.26 -2.79 -6.57
CA THR A 50 2.84 -1.66 -7.33
C THR A 50 3.58 -2.13 -8.60
N SER A 51 3.80 -1.22 -9.55
CA SER A 51 4.59 -1.47 -10.77
C SER A 51 5.51 -0.30 -11.13
N GLY A 52 6.31 -0.42 -12.19
CA GLY A 52 7.19 0.67 -12.64
C GLY A 52 8.32 1.02 -11.66
N CYS A 53 8.80 0.01 -10.93
CA CYS A 53 9.80 0.13 -9.88
C CYS A 53 11.21 0.44 -10.41
N TRP A 54 12.13 0.78 -9.51
CA TRP A 54 13.53 1.01 -9.86
C TRP A 54 14.13 -0.22 -10.54
N GLN A 55 14.69 -0.03 -11.74
CA GLN A 55 15.24 -1.11 -12.58
C GLN A 55 14.28 -2.30 -12.80
N ASN A 56 12.97 -2.05 -12.76
CA ASN A 56 11.92 -3.07 -12.82
C ASN A 56 11.95 -4.09 -11.67
N ASP A 57 12.61 -3.78 -10.56
CA ASP A 57 12.64 -4.64 -9.37
C ASP A 57 11.85 -3.99 -8.23
N CYS A 58 10.63 -4.48 -8.00
CA CYS A 58 9.79 -4.00 -6.90
C CYS A 58 10.17 -4.59 -5.54
N LYS A 59 11.09 -5.57 -5.46
CA LYS A 59 11.56 -6.14 -4.18
C LYS A 59 12.65 -5.30 -3.52
N SER A 60 13.31 -4.45 -4.30
CA SER A 60 14.34 -3.52 -3.83
C SER A 60 14.20 -2.19 -4.56
N THR A 61 13.16 -1.42 -4.19
CA THR A 61 12.86 -0.13 -4.84
C THR A 61 12.62 0.99 -3.83
N ASP A 62 12.90 2.21 -4.26
CA ASP A 62 12.50 3.46 -3.59
C ASP A 62 11.38 4.18 -4.33
N LYS A 63 10.96 3.68 -5.49
CA LYS A 63 9.97 4.33 -6.33
C LYS A 63 9.09 3.36 -7.10
N PHE A 64 7.93 3.82 -7.53
CA PHE A 64 6.96 3.03 -8.30
C PHE A 64 6.01 3.96 -9.07
N ASN A 65 5.25 3.43 -10.02
CA ASN A 65 4.19 4.16 -10.72
C ASN A 65 2.99 4.33 -9.81
N ALA A 66 2.43 5.54 -9.76
CA ALA A 66 1.19 5.82 -9.04
C ALA A 66 0.36 6.81 -9.86
N VAL A 67 -0.96 6.67 -9.85
CA VAL A 67 -1.88 7.60 -10.54
C VAL A 67 -2.40 8.70 -9.62
N ASP A 68 -2.20 8.56 -8.31
CA ASP A 68 -2.61 9.51 -7.28
C ASP A 68 -1.56 9.56 -6.15
N HIS A 69 -1.38 10.74 -5.55
CA HIS A 69 -0.40 10.94 -4.48
C HIS A 69 -0.81 10.26 -3.17
N GLY A 70 -2.10 9.98 -2.95
CA GLY A 70 -2.56 9.21 -1.80
C GLY A 70 -2.01 7.77 -1.81
N ILE A 71 -1.69 7.21 -2.99
CA ILE A 71 -1.02 5.91 -3.09
C ILE A 71 0.38 5.98 -2.46
N CYS A 72 1.12 7.07 -2.71
CA CYS A 72 2.40 7.32 -2.06
C CYS A 72 2.27 7.42 -0.56
N ALA A 73 1.29 8.19 -0.11
CA ALA A 73 1.07 8.42 1.29
C ALA A 73 0.74 7.12 2.03
N ARG A 74 -0.16 6.29 1.47
CA ARG A 74 -0.48 4.96 2.02
C ARG A 74 0.72 4.02 2.03
N ALA A 75 1.46 3.92 0.93
CA ALA A 75 2.64 3.06 0.84
C ALA A 75 3.72 3.49 1.84
N CYS A 76 3.97 4.79 1.98
CA CYS A 76 4.92 5.31 2.95
C CYS A 76 4.47 5.03 4.40
N ALA A 77 3.20 5.28 4.71
CA ALA A 77 2.65 5.02 6.04
C ALA A 77 2.69 3.54 6.44
N ALA A 78 2.67 2.62 5.47
CA ALA A 78 2.75 1.18 5.68
C ALA A 78 4.18 0.63 5.74
N VAL A 79 5.20 1.46 5.50
CA VAL A 79 6.61 1.06 5.51
C VAL A 79 7.33 1.79 6.64
N ASP A 80 7.75 1.05 7.67
CA ASP A 80 8.37 1.62 8.89
C ASP A 80 9.59 2.52 8.61
N GLN A 81 10.35 2.23 7.55
CA GLN A 81 11.53 3.01 7.17
C GLN A 81 11.19 4.30 6.41
N CYS A 82 9.95 4.45 5.95
CA CYS A 82 9.51 5.60 5.19
C CYS A 82 9.04 6.71 6.12
N THR A 83 9.73 7.84 6.04
CA THR A 83 9.41 9.04 6.83
C THR A 83 8.81 10.14 5.97
N HIS A 84 9.07 10.10 4.65
CA HIS A 84 8.61 11.10 3.70
C HIS A 84 8.37 10.47 2.33
N TRP A 85 7.51 11.09 1.53
CA TRP A 85 7.23 10.66 0.16
C TRP A 85 7.12 11.85 -0.79
N SER A 86 7.42 11.63 -2.07
CA SER A 86 7.19 12.59 -3.16
C SER A 86 6.41 11.92 -4.28
N PHE A 87 5.56 12.69 -4.95
CA PHE A 87 4.76 12.28 -6.08
C PHE A 87 4.87 13.31 -7.22
N GLY A 88 5.08 12.87 -8.45
CA GLY A 88 5.14 13.76 -9.61
C GLY A 88 5.57 13.06 -10.89
N GLU A 89 5.57 13.78 -12.01
CA GLU A 89 5.92 13.21 -13.31
C GLU A 89 7.44 13.05 -13.49
N GLN A 90 7.87 11.86 -13.90
CA GLN A 90 9.23 11.55 -14.33
C GLN A 90 9.17 10.64 -15.57
N GLU A 91 9.80 11.07 -16.67
CA GLU A 91 9.94 10.27 -17.89
C GLU A 91 8.58 9.84 -18.49
N GLY A 92 7.58 10.72 -18.44
CA GLY A 92 6.25 10.48 -19.01
C GLY A 92 5.35 9.56 -18.17
N ALA A 93 5.76 9.23 -16.94
CA ALA A 93 4.93 8.50 -15.98
C ALA A 93 4.92 9.23 -14.64
N THR A 94 3.79 9.19 -13.94
CA THR A 94 3.69 9.72 -12.59
C THR A 94 4.26 8.71 -11.60
N LYS A 95 5.26 9.16 -10.84
CA LYS A 95 6.08 8.32 -9.98
C LYS A 95 5.88 8.73 -8.53
N CYS A 96 5.89 7.71 -7.69
CA CYS A 96 6.04 7.81 -6.26
C CYS A 96 7.47 7.59 -5.84
N PHE A 97 7.99 8.33 -4.86
CA PHE A 97 9.30 8.14 -4.24
C PHE A 97 9.15 8.06 -2.73
N LEU A 98 9.73 7.03 -2.11
CA LEU A 98 9.77 6.82 -0.67
C LEU A 98 11.13 7.21 -0.11
N ARG A 99 11.14 7.88 1.05
CA ARG A 99 12.34 8.50 1.63
C ARG A 99 12.43 8.24 3.14
N LYS A 100 13.67 8.12 3.65
CA LYS A 100 13.98 8.01 5.09
C LYS A 100 14.26 9.36 5.79
N SER A 101 14.19 10.46 5.05
CA SER A 101 14.37 11.82 5.58
C SER A 101 13.80 12.85 4.61
N ASP A 102 13.68 14.11 5.03
CA ASP A 102 13.32 15.26 4.20
C ASP A 102 14.50 15.90 3.44
N GLY A 103 15.70 15.31 3.56
CA GLY A 103 16.88 15.77 2.83
C GLY A 103 16.74 15.68 1.29
N GLY A 104 17.49 16.53 0.58
CA GLY A 104 17.38 16.64 -0.88
C GLY A 104 16.13 17.36 -1.37
N ARG A 105 15.50 18.14 -0.49
CA ARG A 105 14.31 18.94 -0.78
C ARG A 105 14.61 20.02 -1.83
N GLU A 106 13.82 20.04 -2.89
CA GLU A 106 13.91 21.01 -3.98
C GLU A 106 12.51 21.48 -4.38
N GLU A 107 12.42 22.72 -4.87
CA GLU A 107 11.20 23.20 -5.51
C GLU A 107 11.08 22.66 -6.95
N ALA A 108 9.95 22.04 -7.28
CA ALA A 108 9.70 21.49 -8.61
C ALA A 108 8.21 21.54 -8.97
N ASP A 109 7.89 22.16 -10.11
CA ASP A 109 6.51 22.25 -10.60
C ASP A 109 5.91 20.88 -10.91
N GLY A 110 4.65 20.69 -10.53
CA GLY A 110 3.94 19.42 -10.73
C GLY A 110 4.30 18.31 -9.73
N TRP A 111 5.14 18.61 -8.72
CA TRP A 111 5.46 17.67 -7.64
C TRP A 111 4.72 18.01 -6.35
N THR A 112 4.33 16.99 -5.62
CA THR A 112 3.84 17.09 -4.25
C THR A 112 4.66 16.20 -3.34
N SER A 113 4.75 16.55 -2.06
CA SER A 113 5.45 15.76 -1.05
C SER A 113 4.79 15.89 0.31
N SER A 114 5.05 14.94 1.20
CA SER A 114 4.75 15.12 2.63
C SER A 114 5.54 14.15 3.50
N THR A 115 5.29 14.21 4.81
CA THR A 115 5.73 13.21 5.78
C THR A 115 4.92 11.92 5.65
N GLY A 116 5.45 10.79 6.12
CA GLY A 116 4.77 9.49 6.13
C GLY A 116 3.52 9.47 7.02
N GLY A 117 3.44 10.36 8.02
CA GLY A 117 2.25 10.53 8.85
C GLY A 117 1.11 11.28 8.15
N CYS A 118 1.39 11.99 7.06
CA CYS A 118 0.39 12.63 6.21
C CYS A 118 -0.15 11.62 5.19
N ALA A 119 -1.09 10.77 5.63
CA ALA A 119 -1.67 9.72 4.80
C ALA A 119 -3.16 9.54 5.04
N PRO A 120 -3.89 8.98 4.05
CA PRO A 120 -5.25 8.49 4.27
C PRO A 120 -5.30 7.46 5.42
N PRO A 121 -6.49 7.21 6.03
CA PRO A 121 -6.64 6.21 7.08
C PRO A 121 -6.10 4.82 6.66
N PRO A 122 -5.37 4.11 7.54
CA PRO A 122 -4.76 2.83 7.20
C PRO A 122 -5.82 1.76 6.90
N VAL A 123 -5.46 0.84 6.02
CA VAL A 123 -6.25 -0.32 5.65
C VAL A 123 -5.69 -1.53 6.40
N PRO A 124 -6.46 -2.19 7.30
CA PRO A 124 -6.00 -3.41 7.95
C PRO A 124 -5.70 -4.51 6.94
N ASP A 125 -4.53 -5.13 7.05
CA ASP A 125 -4.07 -6.15 6.10
C ASP A 125 -5.02 -7.37 6.00
N ALA A 126 -5.59 -7.79 7.13
CA ALA A 126 -6.57 -8.89 7.15
C ALA A 126 -7.83 -8.55 6.34
N TRP A 127 -8.31 -7.31 6.48
CA TRP A 127 -9.45 -6.84 5.70
C TRP A 127 -9.08 -6.72 4.21
N ALA A 128 -7.89 -6.22 3.88
CA ALA A 128 -7.42 -6.15 2.51
C ALA A 128 -7.30 -7.53 1.84
N ALA A 129 -6.76 -8.51 2.56
CA ALA A 129 -6.64 -9.89 2.11
C ALA A 129 -8.02 -10.49 1.79
N LEU A 130 -8.96 -10.37 2.75
CA LEU A 130 -10.32 -10.88 2.59
C LEU A 130 -11.03 -10.20 1.42
N ALA A 131 -11.06 -8.86 1.41
CA ALA A 131 -11.71 -8.08 0.36
C ALA A 131 -11.18 -8.43 -1.03
N ALA A 132 -9.86 -8.57 -1.17
CA ALA A 132 -9.25 -8.91 -2.45
C ALA A 132 -9.57 -10.34 -2.91
N SER A 133 -9.60 -11.31 -1.99
CA SER A 133 -9.96 -12.70 -2.31
C SER A 133 -11.44 -12.88 -2.67
N GLU A 134 -12.31 -11.98 -2.22
CA GLU A 134 -13.77 -12.04 -2.38
C GLU A 134 -14.31 -11.15 -3.50
N VAL A 135 -13.44 -10.52 -4.30
CA VAL A 135 -13.86 -9.75 -5.49
C VAL A 135 -14.73 -10.63 -6.38
N GLU A 136 -15.94 -10.17 -6.71
CA GLU A 136 -16.92 -10.97 -7.49
C GLU A 136 -16.37 -11.36 -8.86
N GLU A 137 -15.62 -10.48 -9.52
CA GLU A 137 -14.96 -10.74 -10.80
C GLU A 137 -13.88 -11.84 -10.72
N LEU A 138 -13.39 -12.16 -9.52
CA LEU A 138 -12.37 -13.19 -9.32
C LEU A 138 -12.98 -14.60 -9.24
N LYS A 139 -14.21 -14.73 -8.72
CA LYS A 139 -14.83 -16.04 -8.46
C LYS A 139 -14.95 -16.93 -9.69
N PRO A 140 -15.30 -16.44 -10.90
CA PRO A 140 -15.33 -17.29 -12.10
C PRO A 140 -13.95 -17.88 -12.48
N CYS A 141 -12.85 -17.27 -12.03
CA CYS A 141 -11.49 -17.76 -12.28
C CYS A 141 -11.12 -18.98 -11.42
N ASP A 142 -11.89 -19.29 -10.37
CA ASP A 142 -11.63 -20.45 -9.51
C ASP A 142 -11.75 -21.78 -10.28
N ALA A 143 -12.48 -21.80 -11.40
CA ALA A 143 -12.60 -22.96 -12.29
C ALA A 143 -11.59 -22.97 -13.45
N GLY A 144 -10.63 -22.04 -13.45
CA GLY A 144 -9.65 -21.87 -14.52
C GLY A 144 -10.08 -20.85 -15.59
N LYS A 145 -9.36 -20.84 -16.73
CA LYS A 145 -9.63 -19.90 -17.82
C LYS A 145 -10.96 -20.23 -18.49
N SER A 146 -11.79 -19.21 -18.67
CA SER A 146 -13.10 -19.36 -19.32
C SER A 146 -13.54 -18.02 -19.91
N GLU A 147 -14.70 -17.97 -20.59
CA GLU A 147 -15.29 -16.70 -21.01
C GLU A 147 -15.60 -15.76 -19.83
N ALA A 148 -15.89 -16.34 -18.66
CA ALA A 148 -16.15 -15.59 -17.43
C ALA A 148 -14.87 -15.20 -16.67
N CYS A 149 -13.72 -15.81 -17.01
CA CYS A 149 -12.39 -15.44 -16.53
C CYS A 149 -11.42 -15.25 -17.72
N PRO A 150 -11.58 -14.16 -18.49
CA PRO A 150 -10.82 -13.98 -19.72
C PRO A 150 -9.35 -13.55 -19.47
N ASP A 151 -9.06 -12.94 -18.32
CA ASP A 151 -7.77 -12.33 -18.01
C ASP A 151 -7.09 -12.98 -16.79
N MET A 152 -6.33 -14.03 -17.07
CA MET A 152 -5.56 -14.75 -16.04
C MET A 152 -4.54 -13.86 -15.34
N ALA A 153 -3.96 -12.87 -16.03
CA ALA A 153 -2.94 -12.01 -15.45
C ALA A 153 -3.53 -11.11 -14.36
N LYS A 154 -4.69 -10.50 -14.64
CA LYS A 154 -5.42 -9.71 -13.63
C LYS A 154 -5.85 -10.56 -12.43
N ALA A 155 -6.36 -11.76 -12.68
CA ALA A 155 -6.72 -12.69 -11.62
C ALA A 155 -5.51 -13.06 -10.75
N MET A 156 -4.36 -13.37 -11.36
CA MET A 156 -3.13 -13.69 -10.64
C MET A 156 -2.60 -12.49 -9.85
N ASN A 157 -2.57 -11.29 -10.43
CA ASN A 157 -2.15 -10.08 -9.71
C ASN A 157 -3.06 -9.79 -8.50
N THR A 158 -4.36 -10.05 -8.63
CA THR A 158 -5.32 -9.94 -7.53
C THR A 158 -5.01 -10.94 -6.42
N TRP A 159 -4.71 -12.19 -6.76
CA TRP A 159 -4.30 -13.20 -5.78
C TRP A 159 -2.97 -12.88 -5.11
N LYS A 160 -1.98 -12.38 -5.86
CA LYS A 160 -0.70 -11.92 -5.29
C LYS A 160 -0.92 -10.84 -4.25
N TYR A 161 -1.75 -9.85 -4.54
CA TYR A 161 -2.11 -8.79 -3.59
C TYR A 161 -2.82 -9.35 -2.35
N ALA A 162 -3.80 -10.25 -2.56
CA ALA A 162 -4.52 -10.89 -1.45
C ALA A 162 -3.58 -11.69 -0.54
N ILE A 163 -2.71 -12.53 -1.10
CA ILE A 163 -1.76 -13.38 -0.37
C ILE A 163 -0.71 -12.54 0.36
N ALA A 164 -0.17 -11.50 -0.28
CA ALA A 164 0.79 -10.60 0.36
C ALA A 164 0.16 -9.88 1.55
N SER A 165 -1.09 -9.45 1.42
CA SER A 165 -1.86 -8.87 2.54
C SER A 165 -2.12 -9.90 3.64
N LEU A 166 -2.41 -11.16 3.27
CA LEU A 166 -2.57 -12.25 4.23
C LEU A 166 -1.28 -12.51 5.00
N GLN A 167 -0.12 -12.52 4.35
CA GLN A 167 1.18 -12.71 5.00
C GLN A 167 1.46 -11.61 6.03
N ARG A 168 1.24 -10.33 5.69
CA ARG A 168 1.40 -9.23 6.65
C ARG A 168 0.42 -9.33 7.82
N ALA A 169 -0.84 -9.66 7.54
CA ALA A 169 -1.87 -9.80 8.56
C ALA A 169 -1.56 -10.91 9.58
N THR A 170 -0.90 -11.98 9.12
CA THR A 170 -0.69 -13.21 9.90
C THR A 170 0.69 -13.29 10.55
N ASP A 171 1.57 -12.33 10.29
CA ASP A 171 2.92 -12.30 10.85
C ASP A 171 2.89 -12.29 12.39
N GLY A 172 3.47 -13.33 12.98
CA GLY A 172 3.45 -13.58 14.43
C GLY A 172 2.06 -13.89 15.03
N GLN A 173 0.99 -14.00 14.23
CA GLN A 173 -0.38 -14.23 14.72
C GLN A 173 -0.84 -15.68 14.63
N LEU A 174 -0.35 -16.45 13.64
CA LEU A 174 -0.74 -17.83 13.40
C LEU A 174 0.38 -18.81 13.75
N ASP A 175 0.02 -20.09 13.94
CA ASP A 175 1.01 -21.13 14.20
C ASP A 175 1.88 -21.42 12.97
N ALA A 176 3.06 -22.00 13.21
CA ALA A 176 4.06 -22.25 12.18
C ALA A 176 3.56 -23.17 11.04
N ASN A 177 2.68 -24.13 11.33
CA ASN A 177 2.15 -25.03 10.29
C ASN A 177 1.19 -24.25 9.38
N THR A 178 0.34 -23.39 9.95
CA THR A 178 -0.54 -22.51 9.15
C THR A 178 0.26 -21.55 8.29
N MET A 179 1.31 -20.94 8.84
CA MET A 179 2.21 -20.06 8.08
C MET A 179 2.94 -20.80 6.94
N GLN A 180 3.25 -22.09 7.09
CA GLN A 180 3.83 -22.88 6.01
C GLN A 180 2.90 -22.96 4.80
N TYR A 181 1.58 -23.15 5.00
CA TYR A 181 0.62 -23.17 3.90
C TYR A 181 0.51 -21.82 3.20
N ILE A 182 0.49 -20.71 3.96
CA ILE A 182 0.45 -19.35 3.41
C ILE A 182 1.70 -19.08 2.55
N ASN A 183 2.87 -19.44 3.06
CA ASN A 183 4.12 -19.26 2.31
C ASN A 183 4.21 -20.16 1.07
N GLN A 184 3.66 -21.37 1.14
CA GLN A 184 3.59 -22.28 0.00
C GLN A 184 2.75 -21.67 -1.13
N ILE A 185 1.52 -21.21 -0.84
CA ILE A 185 0.66 -20.61 -1.88
C ILE A 185 1.24 -19.31 -2.43
N ALA A 186 1.95 -18.53 -1.62
CA ALA A 186 2.66 -17.34 -2.08
C ALA A 186 3.74 -17.70 -3.11
N SER A 187 4.58 -18.70 -2.79
CA SER A 187 5.63 -19.19 -3.67
C SER A 187 5.06 -19.78 -4.97
N ASP A 188 4.00 -20.59 -4.88
CA ASP A 188 3.37 -21.21 -6.06
C ASP A 188 2.72 -20.17 -6.96
N THR A 189 2.07 -19.16 -6.38
CA THR A 189 1.47 -18.03 -7.10
C THR A 189 2.55 -17.20 -7.82
N ASP A 190 3.68 -16.93 -7.18
CA ASP A 190 4.80 -16.22 -7.81
C ASP A 190 5.44 -17.03 -8.94
N ALA A 191 5.69 -18.32 -8.71
CA ALA A 191 6.26 -19.21 -9.72
C ALA A 191 5.34 -19.33 -10.95
N PHE A 192 4.03 -19.48 -10.72
CA PHE A 192 3.03 -19.51 -11.78
C PHE A 192 2.96 -18.17 -12.53
N SER A 193 2.98 -17.03 -11.81
CA SER A 193 2.96 -15.72 -12.45
C SER A 193 4.16 -15.48 -13.38
N ALA A 194 5.31 -16.11 -13.09
CA ALA A 194 6.49 -16.03 -13.95
C ALA A 194 6.40 -16.96 -15.19
N GLN A 195 5.62 -18.04 -15.11
CA GLN A 195 5.48 -19.07 -16.14
C GLN A 195 4.02 -19.49 -16.30
N MET A 196 3.18 -18.53 -16.70
CA MET A 196 1.73 -18.70 -16.70
C MET A 196 1.29 -19.71 -17.74
N SER A 197 0.51 -20.73 -17.34
CA SER A 197 -0.08 -21.72 -18.23
C SER A 197 -1.55 -21.96 -17.92
N GLU A 198 -2.37 -22.21 -18.95
CA GLU A 198 -3.81 -22.48 -18.75
C GLU A 198 -4.04 -23.78 -17.98
N GLU A 199 -3.17 -24.77 -18.17
CA GLU A 199 -3.24 -26.08 -17.51
C GLU A 199 -3.06 -25.98 -15.99
N ASN A 200 -2.09 -25.18 -15.52
CA ASN A 200 -1.79 -25.06 -14.10
C ASN A 200 -2.64 -23.99 -13.38
N PHE A 201 -3.29 -23.09 -14.12
CA PHE A 201 -4.08 -22.00 -13.56
C PHE A 201 -5.15 -22.47 -12.54
N PRO A 202 -6.05 -23.43 -12.86
CA PRO A 202 -7.07 -23.86 -11.90
C PRO A 202 -6.48 -24.51 -10.63
N VAL A 203 -5.31 -25.16 -10.74
CA VAL A 203 -4.64 -25.78 -9.59
C VAL A 203 -4.14 -24.70 -8.62
N VAL A 204 -3.46 -23.68 -9.15
CA VAL A 204 -2.91 -22.58 -8.33
C VAL A 204 -4.03 -21.78 -7.67
N ILE A 205 -5.07 -21.39 -8.43
CA ILE A 205 -6.21 -20.66 -7.85
C ILE A 205 -6.97 -21.51 -6.84
N GLY A 206 -7.18 -22.79 -7.13
CA GLY A 206 -7.83 -23.72 -6.21
C GLY A 206 -7.09 -23.84 -4.87
N ASN A 207 -5.75 -23.88 -4.90
CA ASN A 207 -4.93 -23.90 -3.67
C ASN A 207 -5.05 -22.60 -2.89
N ASN A 208 -4.98 -21.45 -3.58
CA ASN A 208 -5.16 -20.13 -2.96
C ASN A 208 -6.52 -20.05 -2.26
N ARG A 209 -7.60 -20.40 -2.97
CA ARG A 209 -8.97 -20.39 -2.43
C ARG A 209 -9.14 -21.30 -1.23
N GLN A 210 -8.52 -22.49 -1.24
CA GLN A 210 -8.59 -23.42 -0.10
C GLN A 210 -8.02 -22.82 1.18
N VAL A 211 -6.85 -22.18 1.12
CA VAL A 211 -6.23 -21.53 2.28
C VAL A 211 -7.09 -20.36 2.77
N PHE A 212 -7.58 -19.51 1.87
CA PHE A 212 -8.45 -18.39 2.24
C PHE A 212 -9.78 -18.84 2.88
N ASN A 213 -10.39 -19.91 2.35
CA ASN A 213 -11.60 -20.48 2.96
C ASN A 213 -11.33 -21.03 4.37
N ALA A 214 -10.18 -21.68 4.57
CA ALA A 214 -9.78 -22.19 5.89
C ALA A 214 -9.54 -21.05 6.90
N LEU A 215 -9.03 -19.91 6.44
CA LEU A 215 -8.73 -18.74 7.29
C LEU A 215 -9.87 -17.71 7.35
N ARG A 216 -10.99 -17.93 6.64
CA ARG A 216 -12.08 -16.95 6.55
C ARG A 216 -12.60 -16.50 7.91
N GLY A 217 -12.86 -17.44 8.81
CA GLY A 217 -13.37 -17.11 10.16
C GLY A 217 -12.40 -16.26 10.97
N TRP A 218 -11.09 -16.47 10.80
CA TRP A 218 -10.07 -15.64 11.45
C TRP A 218 -10.01 -14.23 10.82
N LEU A 219 -10.05 -14.14 9.48
CA LEU A 219 -10.04 -12.87 8.73
C LEU A 219 -11.27 -12.01 9.05
N GLU A 220 -12.45 -12.62 9.11
CA GLU A 220 -13.71 -11.92 9.42
C GLU A 220 -13.75 -11.37 10.86
N GLY A 221 -13.02 -11.99 11.77
CA GLY A 221 -12.87 -11.55 13.16
C GLY A 221 -11.90 -10.40 13.37
N GLN A 222 -11.13 -10.00 12.35
CA GLN A 222 -10.19 -8.88 12.44
C GLN A 222 -10.88 -7.52 12.27
N SER A 223 -10.17 -6.45 12.65
CA SER A 223 -10.64 -5.07 12.44
C SER A 223 -10.89 -4.79 10.96
N ARG A 224 -11.98 -4.08 10.67
CA ARG A 224 -12.32 -3.59 9.32
C ARG A 224 -12.11 -2.08 9.24
N ALA A 225 -11.68 -1.60 8.09
CA ALA A 225 -11.72 -0.18 7.78
C ALA A 225 -13.04 0.16 7.07
N ASP A 226 -13.60 1.31 7.40
CA ASP A 226 -14.61 1.96 6.58
C ASP A 226 -13.86 2.82 5.57
N VAL A 227 -13.84 2.39 4.31
CA VAL A 227 -13.16 3.12 3.23
C VAL A 227 -14.17 3.51 2.16
N ASP A 228 -13.95 4.67 1.55
CA ASP A 228 -14.70 5.08 0.38
C ASP A 228 -14.24 4.27 -0.84
N PRO A 229 -15.10 3.46 -1.48
CA PRO A 229 -14.73 2.70 -2.68
C PRO A 229 -14.34 3.59 -3.88
N ASN A 230 -14.60 4.91 -3.81
CA ASN A 230 -14.19 5.89 -4.81
C ASN A 230 -12.84 6.55 -4.49
N ASP A 231 -12.21 6.22 -3.36
CA ASP A 231 -10.89 6.75 -3.03
C ASP A 231 -9.86 6.27 -4.09
N PRO A 232 -9.28 7.20 -4.88
CA PRO A 232 -8.37 6.85 -5.96
C PRO A 232 -7.07 6.22 -5.44
N SER A 233 -6.75 6.41 -4.15
CA SER A 233 -5.57 5.84 -3.52
C SER A 233 -5.72 4.38 -3.10
N LEU A 234 -6.93 3.82 -3.17
CA LEU A 234 -7.16 2.41 -2.89
C LEU A 234 -6.81 1.52 -4.09
N PRO A 235 -6.20 0.35 -3.85
CA PRO A 235 -6.02 -0.64 -4.90
C PRO A 235 -7.38 -1.23 -5.33
N ASN A 236 -7.49 -1.59 -6.61
CA ASN A 236 -8.70 -2.09 -7.28
C ASN A 236 -9.45 -3.18 -6.52
N PRO A 237 -8.80 -4.17 -5.89
CA PRO A 237 -9.53 -5.19 -5.13
C PRO A 237 -10.34 -4.62 -3.98
N LEU A 238 -9.89 -3.52 -3.35
CA LEU A 238 -10.65 -2.84 -2.29
C LEU A 238 -11.78 -1.95 -2.85
N LYS A 239 -11.76 -1.70 -4.16
CA LYS A 239 -12.82 -1.04 -4.92
C LYS A 239 -13.74 -2.04 -5.62
N GLY A 240 -13.60 -3.34 -5.32
CA GLY A 240 -14.42 -4.42 -5.86
C GLY A 240 -14.08 -4.84 -7.30
N ARG A 241 -12.86 -4.58 -7.77
CA ARG A 241 -12.40 -4.89 -9.13
C ARG A 241 -11.12 -5.71 -9.10
N LEU A 242 -10.83 -6.46 -10.16
CA LEU A 242 -9.51 -7.10 -10.28
C LEU A 242 -8.39 -6.04 -10.35
N CYS A 243 -7.19 -6.43 -9.93
CA CYS A 243 -5.98 -5.68 -10.25
C CYS A 243 -5.84 -5.50 -11.77
N GLY A 244 -5.07 -4.49 -12.17
CA GLY A 244 -4.67 -4.28 -13.55
C GLY A 244 -3.63 -5.31 -14.02
N ALA A 245 -3.16 -5.12 -15.25
CA ALA A 245 -2.23 -6.05 -15.88
C ALA A 245 -0.84 -6.00 -15.24
N THR A 246 -0.43 -4.83 -14.72
CA THR A 246 0.88 -4.67 -14.08
C THR A 246 0.79 -4.22 -12.62
N SER A 247 -0.30 -3.55 -12.22
CA SER A 247 -0.49 -3.04 -10.86
C SER A 247 -1.94 -3.12 -10.41
N CYS A 248 -2.16 -3.19 -9.09
CA CYS A 248 -3.46 -3.06 -8.48
C CYS A 248 -3.98 -1.62 -8.40
N TYR A 249 -3.24 -0.62 -8.90
CA TYR A 249 -3.62 0.79 -8.87
C TYR A 249 -3.95 1.39 -10.26
N GLU A 250 -4.09 0.54 -11.29
CA GLU A 250 -4.47 0.93 -12.67
C GLU A 250 -5.96 1.25 -12.83
#